data_AF-A0A920UYP3-F1
#
_entry.id   AF-A0A920UYP3-F1
#
_cell.length_a   1.000
_cell.length_b   1.000
_cell.length_c   1.000
_cell.angle_alpha   90.00
_cell.angle_beta   90.00
_cell.angle_gamma   90.00
#
_symmetry.space_group_name_H-M   'P 1'
#
loop_
_entity.id
_entity.type
_entity.pdbx_description
1 polymer ?
#
loop_
_entity_poly.entity_id
_entity_poly.type
_entity_poly.pdbx_seq_one_letter_code
_entity_poly.pdbx_strand_id
1 'polypeptide(L)'
;MRFEGDSREVALNHAAQFRQYIAANPTLPLVLFSGGETTVTVRGEGRGGPNREFLLALALELNADPSIWALAGDTDGIDGSDDDAGAVISPDTLQRAALLGLDAANALETNKVGQFFSAIDDNFKPPAQLEQMLMTLGCCYINPILDIAGFHLDSPGVVIDGKQTQQNLYTYR
;
A
#
# COMPACT_ATOMS: atom_id res chain seq x y z
N MET A 1 10.66 -7.80 5.40
CA MET A 1 11.55 -7.78 4.22
C MET A 1 12.09 -6.37 4.06
N ARG A 2 13.40 -6.18 3.86
CA ARG A 2 13.99 -4.88 3.45
C ARG A 2 14.05 -4.85 1.92
N PHE A 3 13.52 -3.81 1.31
CA PHE A 3 13.52 -3.62 -0.15
C PHE A 3 14.12 -2.28 -0.52
N GLU A 4 14.79 -2.25 -1.68
CA GLU A 4 15.38 -1.06 -2.29
C GLU A 4 15.19 -1.19 -3.81
N GLY A 5 15.03 -0.07 -4.53
CA GLY A 5 14.89 -0.07 -5.99
C GLY A 5 13.80 0.87 -6.50
N ASP A 6 13.44 0.75 -7.78
CA ASP A 6 12.34 1.52 -8.37
C ASP A 6 11.00 1.08 -7.77
N SER A 7 10.17 2.06 -7.41
CA SER A 7 8.90 1.83 -6.70
C SER A 7 7.96 0.90 -7.46
N ARG A 8 7.95 0.96 -8.81
CA ARG A 8 7.08 0.12 -9.65
C ARG A 8 7.59 -1.32 -9.71
N GLU A 9 8.90 -1.51 -9.78
CA GLU A 9 9.52 -2.85 -9.76
C GLU A 9 9.29 -3.53 -8.41
N VAL A 10 9.43 -2.79 -7.31
CA VAL A 10 9.17 -3.32 -5.97
C VAL A 10 7.69 -3.68 -5.80
N ALA A 11 6.77 -2.91 -6.39
CA ALA A 11 5.34 -3.22 -6.40
C ALA A 11 5.02 -4.50 -7.18
N LEU A 12 5.59 -4.69 -8.37
CA LEU A 12 5.46 -5.92 -9.16
C LEU A 12 5.93 -7.15 -8.38
N ASN A 13 7.09 -7.05 -7.72
CA ASN A 13 7.62 -8.14 -6.91
C ASN A 13 6.72 -8.44 -5.70
N HIS A 14 6.17 -7.42 -5.04
CA HIS A 14 5.20 -7.59 -3.95
C HIS A 14 3.91 -8.26 -4.43
N ALA A 15 3.36 -7.83 -5.57
CA ALA A 15 2.15 -8.42 -6.14
C ALA A 15 2.36 -9.92 -6.45
N ALA A 16 3.52 -10.28 -7.00
CA ALA A 16 3.87 -11.67 -7.28
C ALA A 16 3.95 -12.52 -5.99
N GLN A 17 4.61 -12.02 -4.94
CA GLN A 17 4.67 -12.69 -3.64
C GLN A 17 3.28 -12.84 -3.02
N PHE A 18 2.48 -11.79 -3.06
CA PHE A 18 1.13 -11.78 -2.52
C PHE A 18 0.23 -12.83 -3.19
N ARG A 19 0.26 -12.89 -4.53
CA ARG A 19 -0.42 -13.94 -5.30
C ARG A 19 0.03 -15.35 -4.92
N GLN A 20 1.33 -15.55 -4.72
CA GLN A 20 1.86 -16.86 -4.29
C GLN A 20 1.34 -17.26 -2.91
N TYR A 21 1.30 -16.32 -1.95
CA TYR A 21 0.79 -16.61 -0.61
C TYR A 21 -0.70 -16.90 -0.60
N ILE A 22 -1.52 -16.13 -1.33
CA ILE A 22 -2.96 -16.40 -1.47
C ILE A 22 -3.18 -17.76 -2.12
N ALA A 23 -2.47 -18.08 -3.20
CA ALA A 23 -2.60 -19.37 -3.88
C ALA A 23 -2.24 -20.55 -2.96
N ALA A 24 -1.25 -20.39 -2.09
CA ALA A 24 -0.86 -21.41 -1.12
C ALA A 24 -1.81 -21.50 0.09
N ASN A 25 -2.50 -20.41 0.45
CA ASN A 25 -3.34 -20.32 1.65
C ASN A 25 -4.65 -19.55 1.39
N PRO A 26 -5.52 -20.01 0.47
CA PRO A 26 -6.64 -19.20 -0.05
C PRO A 26 -7.73 -18.86 0.97
N THR A 27 -7.72 -19.52 2.14
CA THR A 27 -8.74 -19.32 3.18
C THR A 27 -8.23 -18.51 4.37
N LEU A 28 -6.91 -18.25 4.47
CA LEU A 28 -6.33 -17.59 5.63
C LEU A 28 -6.26 -16.07 5.41
N PRO A 29 -6.63 -15.26 6.41
CA PRO A 29 -6.30 -13.84 6.41
C PRO A 29 -4.77 -13.66 6.41
N LEU A 30 -4.29 -12.72 5.59
CA LEU A 30 -2.87 -12.52 5.33
C LEU A 30 -2.52 -11.05 5.52
N VAL A 31 -1.54 -10.76 6.37
CA VAL A 31 -0.95 -9.42 6.47
C VAL A 31 0.52 -9.50 6.10
N LEU A 32 0.89 -8.73 5.08
CA LEU A 32 2.27 -8.59 4.67
C LEU A 32 2.79 -7.23 5.15
N PHE A 33 3.78 -7.28 6.04
CA PHE A 33 4.51 -6.12 6.49
C PHE A 33 5.92 -6.10 5.89
N SER A 34 6.20 -5.06 5.13
CA SER A 34 7.53 -4.77 4.60
C SER A 34 7.90 -3.32 4.84
N GLY A 35 9.20 -3.03 4.82
CA GLY A 35 9.71 -1.68 4.96
C GLY A 35 11.03 -1.55 4.21
N GLY A 36 11.32 -0.38 3.67
CA GLY A 36 12.45 -0.18 2.79
C GLY A 36 12.56 1.26 2.36
N GLU A 37 13.29 1.50 1.28
CA GLU A 37 13.38 2.82 0.67
C GLU A 37 13.37 2.63 -0.85
N THR A 38 12.34 3.14 -1.51
CA THR A 38 12.23 3.08 -2.97
C THR A 38 12.51 4.43 -3.59
N THR A 39 12.89 4.39 -4.86
CA THR A 39 13.08 5.59 -5.67
C THR A 39 12.04 5.65 -6.77
N VAL A 40 11.86 6.84 -7.34
CA VAL A 40 10.98 7.08 -8.48
C VAL A 40 11.82 7.62 -9.61
N THR A 41 11.70 7.00 -10.77
CA THR A 41 12.15 7.61 -12.02
C THR A 41 11.09 8.58 -12.52
N VAL A 42 11.37 9.88 -12.43
CA VAL A 42 10.47 10.93 -12.91
C VAL A 42 10.53 11.01 -14.44
N ARG A 43 9.38 10.80 -15.09
CA ARG A 43 9.18 10.78 -16.54
C ARG A 43 8.23 11.88 -17.03
N GLY A 44 7.35 12.38 -16.16
CA GLY A 44 6.40 13.45 -16.46
C GLY A 44 6.54 14.67 -15.54
N GLU A 45 5.63 15.63 -15.72
CA GLU A 45 5.53 16.84 -14.89
C GLU A 45 4.56 16.67 -13.70
N GLY A 46 4.15 15.43 -13.42
CA GLY A 46 3.29 15.11 -12.29
C GLY A 46 3.97 15.28 -10.94
N ARG A 47 3.17 15.13 -9.88
CA ARG A 47 3.62 15.12 -8.49
C ARG A 47 3.16 13.86 -7.78
N GLY A 48 3.95 13.47 -6.79
CA GLY A 48 3.75 12.27 -6.00
C GLY A 48 4.97 11.98 -5.14
N GLY A 49 5.13 10.70 -4.79
CA GLY A 49 6.30 10.17 -4.12
C GLY A 49 6.40 8.65 -4.26
N PRO A 50 7.51 8.06 -3.77
CA PRO A 50 7.77 6.63 -3.89
C PRO A 50 6.69 5.72 -3.30
N ASN A 51 6.06 6.09 -2.18
CA ASN A 51 5.01 5.29 -1.57
C ASN A 51 3.73 5.28 -2.42
N ARG A 52 3.29 6.46 -2.89
CA ARG A 52 2.14 6.57 -3.79
C ARG A 52 2.40 5.88 -5.12
N GLU A 53 3.60 5.99 -5.67
CA GLU A 53 3.97 5.32 -6.92
C GLU A 53 4.00 3.79 -6.76
N PHE A 54 4.55 3.31 -5.65
CA PHE A 54 4.49 1.89 -5.29
C PHE A 54 3.03 1.40 -5.18
N LEU A 55 2.16 2.12 -4.45
CA LEU A 55 0.78 1.66 -4.21
C LEU A 55 -0.05 1.63 -5.47
N LEU A 56 0.05 2.65 -6.33
CA LEU A 56 -0.73 2.66 -7.57
C LEU A 56 -0.26 1.55 -8.51
N ALA A 57 1.05 1.30 -8.57
CA ALA A 57 1.60 0.15 -9.31
C ALA A 57 1.11 -1.18 -8.71
N LEU A 58 1.10 -1.31 -7.38
CA LEU A 58 0.63 -2.51 -6.70
C LEU A 58 -0.86 -2.79 -6.99
N ALA A 59 -1.70 -1.75 -6.96
CA ALA A 59 -3.13 -1.87 -7.24
C ALA A 59 -3.42 -2.33 -8.68
N LEU A 60 -2.65 -1.82 -9.66
CA LEU A 60 -2.73 -2.26 -11.05
C LEU A 60 -2.26 -3.70 -11.22
N GLU A 61 -1.13 -4.06 -10.61
CA GLU A 61 -0.57 -5.41 -10.68
C GLU A 61 -1.48 -6.46 -10.05
N LEU A 62 -2.18 -6.10 -8.98
CA LEU A 62 -3.19 -6.95 -8.33
C LEU A 62 -4.56 -6.87 -9.00
N ASN A 63 -4.70 -6.09 -10.08
CA ASN A 63 -5.91 -5.96 -10.88
C ASN A 63 -7.15 -5.58 -10.05
N ALA A 64 -6.99 -4.67 -9.08
CA ALA A 64 -8.04 -4.28 -8.14
C ALA A 64 -8.79 -5.48 -7.52
N ASP A 65 -8.04 -6.47 -7.03
CA ASP A 65 -8.63 -7.57 -6.29
C ASP A 65 -9.47 -7.01 -5.11
N PRO A 66 -10.78 -7.31 -5.05
CA PRO A 66 -11.70 -6.69 -4.10
C PRO A 66 -11.49 -7.16 -2.65
N SER A 67 -10.54 -8.06 -2.40
CA SER A 67 -10.19 -8.54 -1.06
C SER A 67 -8.93 -7.88 -0.49
N ILE A 68 -8.36 -6.90 -1.20
CA ILE A 68 -7.08 -6.30 -0.85
C ILE A 68 -7.24 -4.86 -0.37
N TRP A 69 -6.62 -4.59 0.77
CA TRP A 69 -6.30 -3.27 1.25
C TRP A 69 -4.77 -3.10 1.28
N ALA A 70 -4.26 -1.91 0.99
CA ALA A 70 -2.86 -1.62 1.17
C ALA A 70 -2.64 -0.19 1.69
N LEU A 71 -1.62 -0.01 2.52
CA LEU A 71 -1.14 1.27 3.02
C LEU A 71 0.37 1.31 2.81
N ALA A 72 0.85 2.42 2.29
CA ALA A 72 2.27 2.73 2.25
C ALA A 72 2.43 4.20 2.56
N GLY A 73 3.35 4.51 3.46
CA GLY A 73 3.70 5.87 3.76
C GLY A 73 5.06 5.99 4.43
N ASP A 74 5.64 7.16 4.23
CA ASP A 74 6.79 7.62 4.96
C ASP A 74 6.39 8.11 6.34
N THR A 75 7.39 8.24 7.18
CA THR A 75 7.29 8.24 8.62
C THR A 75 7.83 9.51 9.24
N ASP A 76 8.59 10.27 8.45
CA ASP A 76 8.73 11.72 8.58
C ASP A 76 7.46 12.47 8.14
N GLY A 77 6.53 11.76 7.48
CA GLY A 77 5.24 12.27 7.06
C GLY A 77 5.20 12.85 5.65
N ILE A 78 6.26 12.68 4.85
CA ILE A 78 6.39 13.30 3.53
C ILE A 78 6.72 12.25 2.47
N ASP A 79 5.79 12.00 1.56
CA ASP A 79 5.99 11.15 0.39
C ASP A 79 6.33 12.00 -0.84
N GLY A 80 7.59 12.36 -0.97
CA GLY A 80 8.10 13.14 -2.10
C GLY A 80 7.89 14.64 -1.94
N SER A 81 7.08 15.23 -2.81
CA SER A 81 6.97 16.71 -2.94
C SER A 81 5.67 17.34 -2.42
N ASP A 82 4.78 16.53 -1.84
CA ASP A 82 3.50 16.99 -1.29
C ASP A 82 3.44 16.69 0.22
N ASP A 83 2.60 17.42 0.97
CA ASP A 83 2.41 17.30 2.43
C ASP A 83 1.63 16.03 2.86
N ASP A 84 1.70 14.96 2.06
CA ASP A 84 1.06 13.68 2.33
C ASP A 84 2.14 12.63 2.60
N ALA A 85 1.95 11.79 3.62
CA ALA A 85 2.88 10.72 3.97
C ALA A 85 2.82 9.54 3.00
N GLY A 86 1.79 9.42 2.17
CA GLY A 86 1.62 8.30 1.26
C GLY A 86 0.18 8.17 0.77
N ALA A 87 -0.31 6.95 0.64
CA ALA A 87 -1.71 6.68 0.27
C ALA A 87 -2.24 5.36 0.85
N VAL A 88 -3.54 5.14 0.65
CA VAL A 88 -4.25 3.90 0.91
C VAL A 88 -4.83 3.37 -0.41
N ILE A 89 -4.82 2.05 -0.58
CA ILE A 89 -5.61 1.33 -1.59
C ILE A 89 -6.72 0.59 -0.86
N SER A 90 -7.95 0.82 -1.28
CA SER A 90 -9.14 0.04 -0.94
C SER A 90 -9.55 -0.85 -2.12
N PRO A 91 -10.37 -1.89 -1.88
CA PRO A 91 -10.96 -2.76 -2.92
C PRO A 91 -11.59 -2.02 -4.10
N ASP A 92 -12.12 -0.82 -3.87
CA ASP A 92 -12.83 0.00 -4.84
C ASP A 92 -12.01 1.20 -5.36
N THR A 93 -10.74 1.38 -4.96
CA THR A 93 -9.90 2.52 -5.37
C THR A 93 -9.86 2.72 -6.89
N LEU A 94 -9.57 1.67 -7.68
CA LEU A 94 -9.54 1.80 -9.15
C LEU A 94 -10.93 2.05 -9.74
N GLN A 95 -11.99 1.50 -9.12
CA GLN A 95 -13.36 1.73 -9.55
C GLN A 95 -13.78 3.20 -9.32
N ARG A 96 -13.52 3.74 -8.12
CA ARG A 96 -13.80 5.15 -7.80
C ARG A 96 -13.03 6.09 -8.73
N ALA A 97 -11.76 5.80 -9.00
CA ALA A 97 -10.97 6.57 -9.95
C ALA A 97 -11.57 6.56 -11.37
N ALA A 98 -11.95 5.38 -11.87
CA ALA A 98 -12.55 5.24 -13.20
C ALA A 98 -13.89 6.00 -13.31
N LEU A 99 -14.72 6.01 -12.25
CA LEU A 99 -15.97 6.77 -12.20
C LEU A 99 -15.76 8.29 -12.27
N LEU A 100 -14.58 8.77 -11.86
CA LEU A 100 -14.16 10.17 -11.99
C LEU A 100 -13.43 10.46 -13.31
N GLY A 101 -13.29 9.48 -14.21
CA GLY A 101 -12.56 9.62 -15.46
C GLY A 101 -11.03 9.66 -15.30
N LEU A 102 -10.50 9.17 -14.18
CA LEU A 102 -9.07 9.08 -13.92
C LEU A 102 -8.51 7.76 -14.46
N ASP A 103 -7.37 7.85 -15.14
CA ASP A 103 -6.62 6.69 -15.64
C ASP A 103 -5.40 6.45 -14.74
N ALA A 104 -5.45 5.35 -13.97
CA ALA A 104 -4.40 4.94 -13.05
C ALA A 104 -3.06 4.61 -13.75
N ALA A 105 -3.11 3.95 -14.91
CA ALA A 105 -1.91 3.60 -15.65
C ALA A 105 -1.26 4.88 -16.21
N ASN A 106 -2.05 5.79 -16.78
CA ASN A 106 -1.56 7.09 -17.22
C ASN A 106 -1.04 7.95 -16.06
N ALA A 107 -1.66 7.88 -14.89
CA ALA A 107 -1.18 8.58 -13.69
C ALA A 107 0.20 8.08 -13.26
N LEU A 108 0.46 6.76 -13.31
CA LEU A 108 1.82 6.22 -13.13
C LEU A 108 2.77 6.74 -14.21
N GLU A 109 2.45 6.57 -15.49
CA GLU A 109 3.35 6.95 -16.58
C GLU A 109 3.74 8.44 -16.57
N THR A 110 2.86 9.30 -16.08
CA THR A 110 3.09 10.75 -15.98
C THR A 110 3.52 11.23 -14.59
N ASN A 111 3.76 10.31 -13.65
CA ASN A 111 4.05 10.57 -12.23
C ASN A 111 3.01 11.48 -11.55
N LYS A 112 1.74 11.42 -11.98
CA LYS A 112 0.61 12.18 -11.39
C LYS A 112 -0.08 11.40 -10.26
N VAL A 113 0.65 10.54 -9.56
CA VAL A 113 0.09 9.65 -8.54
C VAL A 113 -0.47 10.40 -7.34
N GLY A 114 0.15 11.52 -6.95
CA GLY A 114 -0.38 12.36 -5.87
C GLY A 114 -1.72 13.01 -6.20
N GLN A 115 -1.86 13.47 -7.46
CA GLN A 115 -3.12 14.02 -7.96
C GLN A 115 -4.20 12.95 -8.09
N PHE A 116 -3.81 11.73 -8.52
CA PHE A 116 -4.71 10.59 -8.60
C PHE A 116 -5.34 10.27 -7.24
N PHE A 117 -4.51 10.06 -6.20
CA PHE A 117 -5.00 9.73 -4.86
C PHE A 117 -5.74 10.90 -4.20
N SER A 118 -5.30 12.14 -4.43
CA SER A 118 -6.01 13.32 -3.94
C SER A 118 -7.42 13.43 -4.52
N ALA A 119 -7.61 13.11 -5.80
CA ALA A 119 -8.90 13.22 -6.46
C ALA A 119 -9.95 12.21 -5.96
N ILE A 120 -9.50 11.11 -5.35
CA ILE A 120 -10.35 10.09 -4.73
C ILE A 120 -10.31 10.09 -3.20
N ASP A 121 -9.62 11.06 -2.58
CA ASP A 121 -9.48 11.18 -1.12
C ASP A 121 -8.77 9.99 -0.43
N ASP A 122 -7.78 9.40 -1.12
CA ASP A 122 -7.03 8.23 -0.66
C ASP A 122 -5.59 8.57 -0.21
N ASN A 123 -5.21 9.85 -0.15
CA ASN A 123 -3.91 10.25 0.39
C ASN A 123 -3.85 9.97 1.90
N PHE A 124 -2.72 9.43 2.34
CA PHE A 124 -2.46 9.16 3.74
C PHE A 124 -1.72 10.35 4.37
N LYS A 125 -2.33 10.96 5.38
CA LYS A 125 -1.71 11.98 6.21
C LYS A 125 -1.42 11.39 7.58
N PRO A 126 -0.21 11.54 8.12
CA PRO A 126 0.08 11.03 9.46
C PRO A 126 -0.69 11.87 10.48
N PRO A 127 -1.20 11.28 11.57
CA PRO A 127 -1.66 12.07 12.70
C PRO A 127 -0.49 12.90 13.23
N ALA A 128 -0.74 14.17 13.59
CA ALA A 128 0.26 15.23 13.80
C ALA A 128 1.36 15.00 14.88
N GLN A 129 1.51 13.80 15.44
CA GLN A 129 2.27 13.53 16.67
C GLN A 129 3.11 12.23 16.68
N LEU A 130 3.31 11.54 15.55
CA LEU A 130 4.17 10.35 15.51
C LEU A 130 5.52 10.67 14.84
N GLU A 131 6.50 11.06 15.65
CA GLU A 131 7.91 10.98 15.24
C GLU A 131 8.41 9.55 15.46
N GLN A 132 8.96 8.94 14.40
CA GLN A 132 9.55 7.60 14.34
C GLN A 132 8.55 6.45 14.15
N MET A 133 8.03 6.33 12.93
CA MET A 133 7.81 5.01 12.35
C MET A 133 8.95 4.77 11.33
N LEU A 134 9.17 3.56 10.83
CA LEU A 134 9.98 3.31 9.63
C LEU A 134 8.96 2.95 8.53
N MET A 135 9.17 3.38 7.27
CA MET A 135 8.25 3.14 6.13
C MET A 135 7.48 1.84 6.31
N THR A 136 6.19 1.93 6.65
CA THR A 136 5.37 0.74 6.91
C THR A 136 4.52 0.50 5.67
N LEU A 137 4.97 -0.47 4.89
CA LEU A 137 4.24 -0.99 3.76
C LEU A 137 3.40 -2.14 4.31
N GLY A 138 2.14 -1.85 4.62
CA GLY A 138 1.17 -2.81 5.13
C GLY A 138 0.19 -3.17 4.03
N CYS A 139 0.41 -4.30 3.35
CA CYS A 139 -0.61 -4.89 2.49
C CYS A 139 -1.45 -5.85 3.34
N CYS A 140 -2.72 -5.55 3.53
CA CYS A 140 -3.67 -6.37 4.28
C CYS A 140 -4.61 -7.09 3.31
N TYR A 141 -4.50 -8.40 3.23
CA TYR A 141 -5.51 -9.27 2.63
C TYR A 141 -6.56 -9.57 3.71
N ILE A 142 -7.77 -9.04 3.53
CA ILE A 142 -8.88 -9.38 4.40
C ILE A 142 -9.81 -10.27 3.58
N ASN A 143 -9.83 -11.56 3.93
CA ASN A 143 -10.83 -12.49 3.39
C ASN A 143 -12.23 -11.87 3.61
N PRO A 144 -13.11 -11.79 2.59
CA PRO A 144 -14.42 -11.11 2.67
C PRO A 144 -15.39 -11.66 3.74
N ILE A 145 -15.00 -12.71 4.49
CA ILE A 145 -15.76 -13.27 5.61
C ILE A 145 -15.47 -12.55 6.94
N LEU A 146 -14.40 -11.76 7.07
CA LEU A 146 -14.06 -11.06 8.32
C LEU A 146 -14.60 -9.62 8.33
N ASP A 147 -15.50 -9.34 9.29
CA ASP A 147 -16.07 -8.02 9.56
C ASP A 147 -14.98 -7.04 10.03
N ILE A 148 -14.88 -5.90 9.35
CA ILE A 148 -13.84 -4.86 9.51
C ILE A 148 -14.08 -4.03 10.79
N ALA A 149 -15.26 -4.17 11.43
CA ALA A 149 -15.67 -3.39 12.59
C ALA A 149 -14.78 -3.53 13.85
N GLY A 150 -13.80 -4.46 13.86
CA GLY A 150 -12.91 -4.71 15.00
C GLY A 150 -11.49 -4.14 14.90
N PHE A 151 -11.09 -3.51 13.79
CA PHE A 151 -9.72 -3.00 13.63
C PHE A 151 -9.59 -1.59 14.24
N HIS A 152 -9.10 -1.50 15.48
CA HIS A 152 -8.70 -0.24 16.11
C HIS A 152 -7.17 -0.09 16.05
N LEU A 153 -6.70 0.91 15.30
CA LEU A 153 -5.27 1.28 15.16
C LEU A 153 -4.72 2.08 16.36
N ASP A 154 -5.46 2.14 17.47
CA ASP A 154 -5.09 2.90 18.66
C ASP A 154 -4.80 1.96 19.83
N SER A 155 -3.60 1.39 19.89
CA SER A 155 -2.96 0.92 21.15
C SER A 155 -1.49 0.54 20.94
N PRO A 156 -0.58 0.91 21.86
CA PRO A 156 0.81 0.46 21.81
C PRO A 156 0.85 -1.05 22.11
N GLY A 157 1.09 -1.85 21.07
CA GLY A 157 1.23 -3.30 21.17
C GLY A 157 0.17 -4.06 20.37
N VAL A 158 0.42 -4.28 19.08
CA VAL A 158 -0.24 -5.35 18.33
C VAL A 158 0.53 -6.64 18.61
N VAL A 159 -0.01 -7.49 19.49
CA VAL A 159 0.45 -8.87 19.65
C VAL A 159 -0.18 -9.70 18.54
N ILE A 160 0.64 -10.06 17.56
CA ILE A 160 0.29 -10.93 16.43
C ILE A 160 0.57 -12.37 16.85
N ASP A 161 -0.42 -13.26 16.72
CA ASP A 161 -0.31 -14.66 17.16
C ASP A 161 0.64 -15.48 16.25
N GLY A 162 1.94 -15.28 16.45
CA GLY A 162 2.75 -16.37 16.97
C GLY A 162 3.19 -17.47 15.99
N LYS A 163 3.33 -17.22 14.69
CA LYS A 163 4.32 -17.97 13.87
C LYS A 163 5.07 -17.04 12.93
N GLN A 164 6.19 -16.53 13.44
CA GLN A 164 7.22 -15.88 12.65
C GLN A 164 7.72 -16.88 11.59
N THR A 165 7.36 -16.65 10.33
CA THR A 165 8.06 -17.30 9.20
C THR A 165 9.24 -16.42 8.83
N GLN A 166 10.31 -16.99 8.26
CA GLN A 166 11.60 -16.32 7.99
C GLN A 166 11.52 -15.09 7.03
N GLN A 167 10.33 -14.62 6.67
CA GLN A 167 10.08 -13.57 5.66
C GLN A 167 9.23 -12.38 6.15
N ASN A 168 9.01 -12.18 7.46
CA ASN A 168 8.14 -11.10 8.02
C ASN A 168 6.68 -11.17 7.55
N LEU A 169 6.19 -12.37 7.24
CA LEU A 169 4.78 -12.62 6.95
C LEU A 169 4.05 -12.92 8.24
N TYR A 170 2.93 -12.23 8.46
CA TYR A 170 2.08 -12.40 9.62
C TYR A 170 0.72 -12.93 9.17
N THR A 171 0.33 -14.11 9.65
CA THR A 171 -0.99 -14.69 9.40
C THR A 171 -1.83 -14.60 10.66
N TYR A 172 -3.12 -14.28 10.50
CA TYR A 172 -4.08 -14.29 11.60
C TYR A 172 -4.80 -15.65 11.61
N ARG A 173 -5.17 -16.17 12.79
CA ARG A 173 -5.95 -17.40 12.95
C ARG A 173 -7.28 -17.09 13.60
#